data_AF-A0A2T0ARD0-F1
#
_entry.id   AF-A0A2T0ARD0-F1
#
_cell.length_a   1.000
_cell.length_b   1.000
_cell.length_c   1.000
_cell.angle_alpha   90.00
_cell.angle_beta   90.00
_cell.angle_gamma   90.00
#
_symmetry.space_group_name_H-M   'P 1'
#
loop_
_entity.id
_entity.type
_entity.pdbx_description
1 polymer ?
#
loop_
_entity_poly.entity_id
_entity_poly.type
_entity_poly.pdbx_seq_one_letter_code
_entity_poly.pdbx_strand_id
1 'polypeptide(L)'
;MFLVLVFLTFGGVDYWVILTKHQYAEHLVNYYLQRMEVEGYLSIADENDLKARFNAFSCPVQDIQGPRQSQGAARVLRNLADLDASTLSLQVTCRPEPQPLLIGRIIGGIVPGGFTIKVGGSALSERVSP
;
A
#
# COMPACT_ATOMS: atom_id res chain seq x y z
N MET A 1 17.59 -27.53 22.22
CA MET A 1 17.76 -26.14 22.71
C MET A 1 18.33 -25.22 21.63
N PHE A 2 19.47 -25.53 21.01
CA PHE A 2 20.04 -24.71 19.92
C PHE A 2 19.07 -24.42 18.75
N LEU A 3 18.37 -25.45 18.25
CA LEU A 3 17.39 -25.30 17.17
C LEU A 3 16.22 -24.37 17.52
N VAL A 4 15.82 -24.33 18.80
CA VAL A 4 14.73 -23.46 19.28
C VAL A 4 15.19 -22.00 19.30
N LEU A 5 16.44 -21.76 19.72
CA LEU A 5 17.02 -20.42 19.71
C LEU A 5 17.14 -19.87 18.29
N VAL A 6 17.62 -20.69 17.35
CA VAL A 6 17.68 -20.33 15.92
C VAL A 6 16.28 -20.01 15.39
N PHE A 7 15.28 -20.85 15.69
CA PHE A 7 13.92 -20.61 15.22
C PHE A 7 13.34 -19.27 15.72
N LEU A 8 13.56 -18.93 16.99
CA LEU A 8 13.06 -17.68 17.57
C LEU A 8 13.76 -16.45 17.00
N THR A 9 15.07 -16.51 16.74
CA THR A 9 15.80 -15.38 16.15
C THR A 9 15.41 -15.14 14.69
N PHE A 10 15.28 -16.20 13.88
CA PHE A 10 14.82 -16.07 12.50
C PHE A 10 13.37 -15.55 12.43
N GLY A 11 12.47 -16.04 13.29
CA GLY A 11 11.10 -15.53 13.37
C GLY A 11 11.02 -14.06 13.75
N GLY A 12 11.84 -13.62 14.69
CA GLY A 12 11.93 -12.22 15.10
C GLY A 12 12.43 -11.30 13.98
N VAL A 13 13.45 -11.73 13.24
CA VAL A 13 13.99 -10.96 12.10
C VAL A 13 12.97 -10.88 10.96
N ASP A 14 12.33 -11.99 10.59
CA ASP A 14 11.28 -12.02 9.55
C ASP A 14 10.14 -11.05 9.89
N TYR A 15 9.66 -11.07 11.15
CA TYR A 15 8.62 -10.16 11.61
C TYR A 15 9.04 -8.70 11.52
N TRP A 16 10.26 -8.37 11.99
CA TRP A 16 10.76 -7.01 11.97
C TRP A 16 10.93 -6.46 10.54
N VAL A 17 11.40 -7.29 9.60
CA VAL A 17 11.51 -6.91 8.17
C VAL A 17 10.15 -6.64 7.55
N ILE A 18 9.12 -7.45 7.86
CA ILE A 18 7.77 -7.20 7.36
C ILE A 18 7.20 -5.92 7.94
N LEU A 19 7.36 -5.71 9.24
CA LEU A 19 6.84 -4.52 9.93
C LEU A 19 7.45 -3.24 9.35
N THR A 20 8.76 -3.23 9.11
CA THR A 20 9.45 -2.09 8.49
C THR A 20 8.99 -1.85 7.06
N LYS A 21 8.82 -2.91 6.25
CA LYS A 21 8.24 -2.80 4.89
C LYS A 21 6.80 -2.27 4.92
N HIS A 22 6.00 -2.68 5.90
CA HIS A 22 4.63 -2.20 6.06
C HIS A 22 4.59 -0.70 6.39
N GLN A 23 5.41 -0.25 7.34
CA GLN A 23 5.53 1.16 7.69
C GLN A 23 5.99 2.00 6.50
N TYR A 24 6.99 1.54 5.75
CA TYR A 24 7.46 2.25 4.57
C TYR A 24 6.39 2.34 3.48
N ALA A 25 5.66 1.24 3.24
CA ALA A 25 4.54 1.21 2.30
C ALA A 25 3.41 2.18 2.72
N GLU A 26 3.10 2.24 4.01
CA GLU A 26 2.09 3.17 4.56
C GLU A 26 2.51 4.63 4.35
N HIS A 27 3.76 4.98 4.68
CA HIS A 27 4.28 6.33 4.45
C HIS A 27 4.21 6.74 2.98
N LEU A 28 4.55 5.82 2.08
CA LEU A 28 4.55 6.09 0.66
C LEU A 28 3.12 6.25 0.11
N VAL A 29 2.17 5.41 0.56
CA VAL A 29 0.76 5.57 0.23
C VAL A 29 0.22 6.92 0.73
N ASN A 30 0.54 7.30 1.97
CA ASN A 30 0.11 8.58 2.53
C ASN A 30 0.69 9.78 1.75
N TYR A 31 1.94 9.68 1.28
CA TYR A 31 2.54 10.69 0.40
C TYR A 31 1.76 10.87 -0.91
N TYR A 32 1.39 9.78 -1.59
CA TYR A 32 0.60 9.89 -2.83
C TYR A 32 -0.85 10.27 -2.57
N LEU A 33 -1.40 9.89 -1.42
CA LEU A 33 -2.74 10.29 -1.01
C LEU A 33 -2.84 11.82 -0.81
N GLN A 34 -1.80 12.46 -0.24
CA GLN A 34 -1.72 13.92 -0.17
C GLN A 34 -1.62 14.59 -1.55
N ARG A 35 -0.90 13.96 -2.50
CA ARG A 35 -0.88 14.46 -3.88
C ARG A 35 -2.24 14.32 -4.55
N MET A 36 -2.91 13.18 -4.33
CA MET A 36 -4.27 12.94 -4.78
C MET A 36 -5.27 13.93 -4.19
N GLU A 37 -5.10 14.37 -2.95
CA GLU A 37 -5.95 15.39 -2.30
C GLU A 37 -5.94 16.72 -3.06
N VAL A 38 -4.77 17.14 -3.56
CA VAL A 38 -4.63 18.36 -4.38
C VAL A 38 -5.09 18.14 -5.82
N GLU A 39 -4.82 16.98 -6.40
CA GLU A 39 -5.14 16.69 -7.79
C GLU A 39 -6.58 16.18 -8.02
N GLY A 40 -7.18 15.51 -7.04
CA GLY A 40 -8.47 14.84 -7.12
C GLY A 40 -8.45 13.44 -7.74
N TYR A 41 -7.28 12.89 -8.10
CA TYR A 41 -7.10 11.49 -8.54
C TYR A 41 -5.61 11.11 -8.48
N LEU A 42 -5.28 9.83 -8.69
CA LEU A 42 -3.91 9.38 -8.92
C LEU A 42 -3.52 9.55 -10.39
N SER A 43 -2.54 10.41 -10.68
CA SER A 43 -2.05 10.68 -12.03
C SER A 43 -1.25 9.49 -12.58
N ILE A 44 -1.14 9.39 -13.92
CA ILE A 44 -0.35 8.30 -14.56
C ILE A 44 1.12 8.38 -14.17
N ALA A 45 1.67 9.60 -14.04
CA ALA A 45 3.05 9.81 -13.61
C ALA A 45 3.26 9.33 -12.17
N ASP A 46 2.35 9.70 -11.27
CA ASP A 46 2.42 9.32 -9.86
C ASP A 46 2.18 7.82 -9.65
N GLU A 47 1.30 7.20 -10.44
CA GLU A 47 1.09 5.74 -10.41
C GLU A 47 2.38 4.99 -10.80
N ASN A 48 3.08 5.45 -11.83
CA ASN A 48 4.32 4.83 -12.27
C ASN A 48 5.46 5.05 -11.26
N ASP A 49 5.56 6.24 -10.67
CA ASP A 49 6.53 6.54 -9.61
C ASP A 49 6.24 5.71 -8.35
N LEU A 50 4.97 5.57 -7.96
CA LEU A 50 4.54 4.72 -6.85
C LEU A 50 5.00 3.27 -7.08
N LYS A 51 4.69 2.69 -8.25
CA LYS A 51 5.11 1.33 -8.61
C LYS A 51 6.63 1.18 -8.59
N ALA A 52 7.38 2.16 -9.12
CA ALA A 52 8.83 2.14 -9.13
C ALA A 52 9.43 2.15 -7.71
N ARG A 53 8.91 2.99 -6.82
CA ARG A 53 9.37 3.07 -5.43
C ARG A 53 9.02 1.82 -4.64
N PHE A 54 7.84 1.24 -4.84
CA PHE A 54 7.47 -0.06 -4.27
C PHE A 54 8.42 -1.19 -4.70
N ASN A 55 8.85 -1.18 -5.97
CA ASN A 55 9.85 -2.11 -6.45
C ASN A 55 11.23 -1.88 -5.83
N ALA A 56 11.62 -0.63 -5.57
CA ALA A 56 12.93 -0.27 -5.02
C ALA A 56 13.21 -0.86 -3.62
N PHE A 57 12.18 -1.05 -2.78
CA PHE A 57 12.32 -1.72 -1.48
C PHE A 57 11.89 -3.21 -1.50
N SER A 58 11.80 -3.79 -2.70
CA SER A 58 11.43 -5.20 -2.88
C SER A 58 10.05 -5.53 -2.30
N CYS A 59 9.05 -4.68 -2.58
CA CYS A 59 7.64 -5.01 -2.44
C CYS A 59 6.88 -4.63 -3.71
N PRO A 60 7.02 -5.39 -4.82
CA PRO A 60 6.27 -5.12 -6.04
C PRO A 60 4.76 -5.01 -5.79
N VAL A 61 4.15 -3.99 -6.40
CA VAL A 61 2.70 -3.74 -6.32
C VAL A 61 1.96 -4.78 -7.15
N GLN A 62 0.95 -5.41 -6.56
CA GLN A 62 0.02 -6.32 -7.24
C GLN A 62 -1.26 -5.62 -7.66
N ASP A 63 -1.80 -4.76 -6.79
CA ASP A 63 -3.06 -4.08 -7.02
C ASP A 63 -3.05 -2.67 -6.40
N ILE A 64 -3.74 -1.75 -7.08
CA ILE A 64 -3.97 -0.38 -6.62
C ILE A 64 -5.46 -0.12 -6.78
N GLN A 65 -6.12 0.29 -5.71
CA GLN A 65 -7.54 0.65 -5.69
C GLN A 65 -7.67 2.14 -5.36
N GLY A 66 -8.52 2.84 -6.10
CA GLY A 66 -8.71 4.28 -5.97
C GLY A 66 -9.01 4.96 -7.31
N PRO A 67 -9.40 6.24 -7.30
CA PRO A 67 -9.65 7.01 -8.52
C PRO A 67 -8.33 7.24 -9.26
N ARG A 68 -8.15 6.53 -10.38
CA ARG A 68 -6.93 6.58 -11.21
C ARG A 68 -7.21 7.16 -12.58
N GLN A 69 -6.33 8.06 -12.99
CA GLN A 69 -6.35 8.60 -14.36
C GLN A 69 -6.13 7.50 -15.40
N SER A 70 -5.30 6.49 -15.11
CA SER A 70 -5.03 5.35 -16.00
C SER A 70 -6.28 4.51 -16.32
N GLN A 71 -7.28 4.51 -15.43
CA GLN A 71 -8.56 3.82 -15.61
C GLN A 71 -9.67 4.75 -16.11
N GLY A 72 -9.35 5.99 -16.48
CA GLY A 72 -10.33 6.98 -16.92
C GLY A 72 -11.25 7.48 -15.80
N ALA A 73 -10.84 7.36 -14.53
CA ALA A 73 -11.64 7.85 -13.42
C ALA A 73 -11.83 9.37 -13.51
N ALA A 74 -13.05 9.82 -13.23
CA ALA A 74 -13.33 11.24 -13.06
C ALA A 74 -12.55 11.80 -11.87
N ARG A 75 -12.15 13.06 -11.98
CA ARG A 75 -11.49 13.78 -10.89
C ARG A 75 -12.48 14.04 -9.78
N VAL A 76 -12.15 13.61 -8.56
CA VAL A 76 -12.94 13.90 -7.37
C VAL A 76 -12.70 15.35 -6.97
N LEU A 77 -13.79 16.10 -6.85
CA LEU A 77 -13.76 17.52 -6.51
C LEU A 77 -14.23 17.72 -5.07
N ARG A 78 -13.80 18.83 -4.47
CA ARG A 78 -14.30 19.30 -3.20
C ARG A 78 -15.79 19.65 -3.32
N ASN A 79 -16.60 18.98 -2.52
CA ASN A 79 -18.03 19.21 -2.41
C ASN A 79 -18.38 19.51 -0.94
N LEU A 80 -18.81 20.75 -0.67
CA LEU A 80 -19.18 21.20 0.67
C LEU A 80 -20.55 20.68 1.14
N ALA A 81 -21.38 20.24 0.20
CA ALA A 81 -22.72 19.70 0.48
C ALA A 81 -22.70 18.19 0.71
N ASP A 82 -21.69 17.49 0.16
CA ASP A 82 -21.52 16.03 0.28
C ASP A 82 -20.03 15.68 0.46
N LEU A 83 -19.68 15.33 1.69
CA LEU A 83 -18.31 14.95 2.09
C LEU A 83 -17.91 13.59 1.53
N ASP A 84 -18.86 12.67 1.34
CA ASP A 84 -18.58 11.34 0.80
C ASP A 84 -18.22 11.45 -0.68
N ALA A 85 -18.92 12.31 -1.42
CA ALA A 85 -18.57 12.64 -2.80
C ALA A 85 -17.21 13.35 -2.95
N SER A 86 -16.65 13.87 -1.85
CA SER A 86 -15.31 14.48 -1.80
C SER A 86 -14.23 13.51 -1.37
N THR A 87 -14.58 12.27 -0.98
CA THR A 87 -13.64 11.34 -0.39
C THR A 87 -12.80 10.62 -1.45
N LEU A 88 -11.49 10.71 -1.29
CA LEU A 88 -10.47 9.99 -2.03
C LEU A 88 -10.03 8.79 -1.20
N SER A 89 -9.96 7.61 -1.80
CA SER A 89 -9.37 6.42 -1.19
C SER A 89 -8.22 5.93 -2.06
N LEU A 90 -7.12 5.54 -1.41
CA LEU A 90 -6.01 4.86 -2.06
C LEU A 90 -5.69 3.62 -1.24
N GLN A 91 -5.74 2.46 -1.87
CA GLN A 91 -5.27 1.21 -1.30
C GLN A 91 -4.27 0.55 -2.24
N VAL A 92 -3.13 0.15 -1.70
CA VAL A 92 -2.09 -0.56 -2.44
C VAL A 92 -1.87 -1.92 -1.79
N THR A 93 -1.92 -2.96 -2.61
CA THR A 93 -1.54 -4.32 -2.23
C THR A 93 -0.18 -4.62 -2.85
N CYS A 94 0.82 -4.88 -2.03
CA CYS A 94 2.16 -5.28 -2.48
C CYS A 94 2.56 -6.66 -1.94
N ARG A 95 3.47 -7.33 -2.66
CA ARG A 95 4.03 -8.62 -2.26
C ARG A 95 5.50 -8.44 -1.93
N PRO A 96 5.92 -8.63 -0.66
CA PRO A 96 7.33 -8.50 -0.32
C PRO A 96 8.17 -9.65 -0.91
N GLU A 97 9.34 -9.27 -1.40
CA GLU A 97 10.40 -10.16 -1.87
C GLU A 97 11.68 -9.92 -1.03
N PRO A 98 12.32 -10.97 -0.48
CA PRO A 98 11.86 -12.36 -0.42
C PRO A 98 10.59 -12.51 0.42
N GLN A 99 9.84 -13.59 0.17
CA GLN A 99 8.67 -13.93 0.98
C GLN A 99 9.10 -14.39 2.38
N PRO A 100 8.37 -14.00 3.44
CA PRO A 100 8.70 -14.45 4.78
C PRO A 100 8.45 -15.95 4.92
N LEU A 101 9.41 -16.65 5.52
CA LEU A 101 9.41 -18.10 5.60
C LEU A 101 8.47 -18.61 6.70
N LEU A 102 8.38 -17.85 7.79
CA LEU A 102 7.79 -18.32 9.05
C LEU A 102 6.36 -17.82 9.31
N ILE A 103 6.03 -16.58 8.96
CA ILE A 103 4.70 -16.00 9.29
C ILE A 103 3.56 -16.78 8.61
N GLY A 104 3.74 -17.19 7.35
CA GLY A 104 2.74 -18.00 6.64
C GLY A 104 2.63 -19.45 7.14
N ARG A 105 3.67 -20.00 7.79
CA ARG A 105 3.67 -21.41 8.23
C ARG A 105 3.25 -21.59 9.69
N ILE A 106 3.49 -20.60 10.55
CA ILE A 106 3.17 -20.67 11.99
C ILE A 106 1.65 -20.54 12.24
N ILE A 107 0.91 -19.83 11.38
CA ILE A 107 -0.56 -19.70 11.47
C ILE A 107 -1.26 -20.77 10.61
N GLY A 108 -0.70 -21.99 10.54
CA GLY A 108 -1.39 -23.20 10.06
C GLY A 108 -2.00 -23.18 8.65
N GLY A 109 -1.70 -22.19 7.81
CA GLY A 109 -2.39 -21.96 6.55
C GLY A 109 -1.42 -21.62 5.44
N ILE A 110 -1.38 -22.45 4.40
CA ILE A 110 -0.80 -22.05 3.12
C ILE A 110 -1.68 -20.90 2.64
N VAL A 111 -1.19 -19.64 2.71
CA VAL A 111 -1.93 -18.51 2.15
C VAL A 111 -1.93 -18.70 0.63
N PRO A 112 -3.08 -19.00 -0.01
CA PRO A 112 -3.13 -19.19 -1.45
C PRO A 112 -2.69 -17.88 -2.10
N GLY A 113 -1.66 -17.94 -2.94
CA GLY A 113 -1.10 -16.74 -3.54
C GLY A 113 -0.11 -15.99 -2.64
N GLY A 114 0.37 -16.52 -1.51
CA GLY A 114 1.48 -16.00 -0.69
C GLY A 114 1.16 -14.79 0.20
N PHE A 115 2.13 -14.37 1.02
CA PHE A 115 1.97 -13.21 1.91
C PHE A 115 1.91 -11.89 1.12
N THR A 116 0.93 -11.04 1.44
CA THR A 116 0.74 -9.70 0.85
C THR A 116 0.59 -8.66 1.94
N ILE A 117 1.15 -7.48 1.71
CA ILE A 117 0.95 -6.30 2.54
C ILE A 117 -0.12 -5.45 1.88
N LYS A 118 -1.19 -5.14 2.60
CA LYS A 118 -2.23 -4.19 2.17
C LYS A 118 -2.11 -2.94 3.02
N VAL A 119 -1.90 -1.80 2.37
CA VAL A 119 -1.84 -0.47 3.00
C VAL A 119 -2.81 0.44 2.28
N GLY A 120 -3.47 1.32 3.01
CA GLY A 120 -4.42 2.23 2.40
C GLY A 120 -4.84 3.34 3.36
N GLY A 121 -5.48 4.34 2.81
CA GLY A 121 -6.00 5.47 3.56
C GLY A 121 -7.09 6.19 2.77
N SER A 122 -7.68 7.19 3.41
CA SER A 122 -8.63 8.11 2.81
C SER A 122 -8.28 9.56 3.15
N ALA A 123 -8.55 10.46 2.22
CA ALA A 123 -8.48 11.91 2.41
C ALA A 123 -9.67 12.58 1.71
N LEU A 124 -9.91 13.85 2.03
CA LEU A 124 -10.88 14.66 1.31
C LEU A 124 -10.17 15.36 0.16
N SER A 125 -10.84 15.53 -0.98
CA SER A 125 -10.31 16.30 -2.09
C SER A 125 -10.37 17.79 -1.78
N GLU A 126 -9.25 18.49 -1.95
CA GLU A 126 -9.17 19.95 -1.86
C GLU A 126 -9.45 20.64 -3.22
N ARG A 127 -9.48 19.85 -4.30
CA ARG A 127 -9.62 20.33 -5.67
C ARG A 127 -10.97 21.03 -5.90
N VAL A 128 -10.96 22.31 -6.20
CA VAL A 128 -12.17 23.05 -6.62
C VAL A 128 -12.32 22.95 -8.15
N SER A 129 -13.57 22.89 -8.65
CA SER A 129 -13.84 22.97 -10.09
C SER A 129 -13.16 24.19 -10.71
N PRO A 130 -12.52 24.07 -11.89
CA PRO A 130 -12.20 25.26 -12.69
C PRO A 130 -13.47 25.99 -13.12
#